data_AF-A0A7X0LRG4-F1
#
_entry.id   AF-A0A7X0LRG4-F1
#
_cell.length_a   1.000
_cell.length_b   1.000
_cell.length_c   1.000
_cell.angle_alpha   90.00
_cell.angle_beta   90.00
_cell.angle_gamma   90.00
#
_symmetry.space_group_name_H-M   'P 1'
#
loop_
_entity.id
_entity.type
_entity.pdbx_description
1 polymer ?
#
loop_
_entity_poly.entity_id
_entity_poly.type
_entity_poly.pdbx_seq_one_letter_code
_entity_poly.pdbx_strand_id
1 'polypeptide(L)' 'MRDGNLVVRAALGGEEHPASTCESEAKGIARAAIAAMPE' A
#
# COMPACT_ATOMS: atom_id res chain seq x y z
N MET A 1 1.00 -4.36 -4.91
CA MET A 1 -0.31 -4.98 -5.20
C MET A 1 -0.64 -4.79 -6.69
N ARG A 2 -1.47 -5.64 -7.27
CA ARG A 2 -1.87 -5.57 -8.67
C ARG A 2 -3.38 -5.71 -8.79
N ASP A 3 -3.99 -4.88 -9.63
CA ASP A 3 -5.39 -4.94 -10.04
C ASP A 3 -5.45 -4.75 -11.56
N GLY A 4 -5.82 -5.80 -12.32
CA GLY A 4 -5.73 -5.79 -13.79
C GLY A 4 -4.31 -5.46 -14.33
N ASN A 5 -4.20 -4.33 -15.05
CA ASN A 5 -2.93 -3.77 -15.55
C ASN A 5 -2.29 -2.76 -14.60
N LEU A 6 -2.97 -2.36 -13.52
CA LEU A 6 -2.45 -1.43 -12.52
C LEU A 6 -1.58 -2.16 -11.50
N VAL A 7 -0.40 -1.60 -11.21
CA VAL A 7 0.48 -2.06 -10.13
C VAL A 7 0.72 -0.91 -9.17
N VAL A 8 0.31 -1.09 -7.92
CA VAL A 8 0.53 -0.12 -6.84
C VAL A 8 1.64 -0.61 -5.91
N ARG A 9 2.64 0.23 -5.69
CA ARG A 9 3.72 0.01 -4.71
C ARG A 9 3.63 1.10 -3.64
N ALA A 10 3.49 0.68 -2.39
CA ALA A 10 3.54 1.56 -1.23
C ALA A 10 4.78 1.17 -0.42
N ALA A 11 5.55 2.18 0.00
CA ALA A 11 6.70 2.01 0.88
C ALA A 11 6.52 2.93 2.08
N LEU A 12 6.73 2.36 3.26
CA LEU A 12 6.73 3.06 4.53
C LEU A 12 8.12 2.94 5.13
N GLY A 13 8.59 4.01 5.76
CA GLY A 13 9.91 4.04 6.37
C GLY A 13 9.98 5.12 7.44
N GLY A 14 11.10 5.16 8.16
CA GLY A 14 11.27 6.03 9.33
C GLY A 14 10.88 5.34 10.64
N GLU A 15 11.20 6.00 11.74
CA GLU A 15 11.01 5.49 13.11
C GLU A 15 9.52 5.31 13.47
N GLU A 16 8.63 5.99 12.74
CA GLU A 16 7.18 5.93 12.91
C GLU A 16 6.53 4.63 12.38
N HIS A 17 7.22 3.88 11.51
CA HIS A 17 6.72 2.63 10.94
C HIS A 17 7.61 1.45 11.32
N PRO A 18 7.40 0.82 12.50
CA PRO A 18 8.19 -0.33 12.90
C PRO A 18 8.03 -1.47 11.90
N ALA A 19 9.12 -2.21 11.64
CA ALA A 19 9.14 -3.29 10.64
C ALA A 19 8.03 -4.34 10.86
N SER A 20 7.63 -4.56 12.12
CA SER A 20 6.57 -5.49 12.50
C SER A 20 5.18 -5.12 11.97
N THR A 21 4.89 -3.84 11.70
CA THR A 21 3.59 -3.37 11.18
C THR A 21 3.68 -2.76 9.79
N CYS A 22 4.89 -2.35 9.37
CA CYS A 22 5.17 -1.66 8.12
C CYS A 22 4.60 -2.37 6.89
N GLU A 23 4.72 -3.70 6.78
CA GLU A 23 4.14 -4.46 5.66
C GLU A 23 2.60 -4.37 5.63
N SER A 24 1.97 -4.50 6.80
CA SER A 24 0.51 -4.47 6.92
C SER A 24 -0.06 -3.08 6.59
N GLU A 25 0.60 -2.04 7.09
CA GLU A 25 0.25 -0.64 6.79
C GLU A 25 0.44 -0.32 5.30
N ALA A 26 1.58 -0.70 4.72
CA ALA A 26 1.85 -0.50 3.30
C ALA A 26 0.82 -1.24 2.42
N LYS A 27 0.39 -2.43 2.83
CA LYS A 27 -0.68 -3.18 2.15
C LYS A 27 -2.03 -2.49 2.28
N GLY A 28 -2.35 -1.90 3.43
CA GLY A 28 -3.55 -1.10 3.65
C GLY A 28 -3.62 0.12 2.73
N ILE A 29 -2.52 0.86 2.64
CA ILE A 29 -2.39 2.02 1.74
C ILE A 29 -2.58 1.60 0.28
N ALA A 30 -1.91 0.52 -0.14
CA ALA A 30 -2.03 0.03 -1.50
C ALA A 30 -3.49 -0.39 -1.83
N ARG A 31 -4.27 -0.88 -0.86
CA ARG A 31 -5.69 -1.23 -1.04
C ARG A 31 -6.55 0.01 -1.20
N ALA A 32 -6.36 1.00 -0.32
CA ALA A 32 -7.07 2.27 -0.41
C ALA A 32 -6.80 2.97 -1.74
N ALA A 33 -5.55 2.93 -2.22
CA ALA A 33 -5.16 3.52 -3.50
C ALA A 33 -5.88 2.86 -4.69
N ILE A 34 -6.03 1.53 -4.71
CA ILE A 34 -6.77 0.83 -5.77
C ILE A 34 -8.26 1.17 -5.68
N ALA A 35 -8.85 1.15 -4.47
CA ALA A 35 -10.27 1.45 -4.28
C ALA A 35 -10.66 2.89 -4.65
N ALA A 36 -9.69 3.82 -4.66
CA ALA A 36 -9.91 5.21 -5.05
C ALA A 36 -9.79 5.44 -6.57
N MET A 37 -9.37 4.43 -7.35
CA MET A 37 -9.27 4.57 -8.80
C MET A 37 -10.66 4.50 -9.44
N PRO A 38 -10.97 5.40 -10.40
CA PRO A 38 -12.18 5.29 -11.20
C PRO A 38 -12.13 4.06 -12.11
N GLU A 39 -13.31 3.57 -12.48
CA GLU A 39 -13.53 2.41 -13.37
C GLU A 39 -13.10 2.67 -14.83
#